data_AF-A0A0F9P7X9-F1
#
_entry.id   AF-A0A0F9P7X9-F1
#
_cell.length_a   1.000
_cell.length_b   1.000
_cell.length_c   1.000
_cell.angle_alpha   90.00
_cell.angle_beta   90.00
_cell.angle_gamma   90.00
#
_symmetry.space_group_name_H-M   'P 1'
#
loop_
_entity.id
_entity.type
_entity.pdbx_description
1 polymer ?
#
loop_
_entity_poly.entity_id
_entity_poly.type
_entity_poly.pdbx_seq_one_letter_code
_entity_poly.pdbx_strand_id
1 'polypeptide(L)' 'MTLTFDQWMQVVDVMLMRLTSHSSDGLPDWDYRKAYDARMQPVPAARAAAEAATHF' A
#
# COMPACT_ATOMS: atom_id res chain seq x y z
N MET A 1 9.91 13.96 9.78
CA MET A 1 8.52 14.32 9.43
C MET A 1 7.76 13.02 9.21
N THR A 2 6.66 12.82 9.92
CA THR A 2 5.76 11.68 9.70
C THR A 2 4.77 12.09 8.62
N LEU A 3 4.62 11.28 7.56
CA LEU A 3 3.62 11.52 6.52
C LEU A 3 2.22 11.44 7.14
N THR A 4 1.28 12.25 6.66
CA THR A 4 -0.14 12.00 6.94
C THR A 4 -0.59 10.69 6.29
N PHE A 5 -1.75 10.16 6.69
CA PHE A 5 -2.29 8.95 6.05
C PHE A 5 -2.45 9.12 4.53
N ASP A 6 -2.98 10.27 4.10
CA ASP A 6 -3.17 10.55 2.68
C ASP A 6 -1.84 10.64 1.91
N GLN A 7 -0.83 11.29 2.50
CA GLN A 7 0.52 11.34 1.92
C GLN A 7 1.17 9.96 1.87
N TRP A 8 0.94 9.14 2.90
CA TRP A 8 1.42 7.77 2.94
C TRP A 8 0.75 6.91 1.86
N MET A 9 -0.56 7.04 1.68
CA MET A 9 -1.34 6.35 0.64
C MET A 9 -0.89 6.74 -0.76
N GLN A 10 -0.61 8.02 -1.03
CA GLN A 10 -0.06 8.44 -2.32
C GLN A 10 1.25 7.71 -2.66
N VAL A 11 2.13 7.51 -1.68
CA VAL A 11 3.37 6.75 -1.89
C VAL A 11 3.07 5.28 -2.15
N VAL A 12 2.13 4.71 -1.40
CA VAL A 12 1.69 3.32 -1.60
C VAL A 12 1.13 3.12 -3.00
N ASP A 13 0.22 3.98 -3.47
CA ASP A 13 -0.38 3.87 -4.80
C ASP A 13 0.65 3.97 -5.92
N VAL A 14 1.59 4.93 -5.81
CA VAL A 14 2.69 5.05 -6.79
C VAL A 14 3.52 3.76 -6.82
N MET A 15 3.75 3.12 -5.68
CA MET A 15 4.51 1.87 -5.62
C MET A 15 3.69 0.67 -6.11
N LEU A 16 2.39 0.61 -5.79
CA LEU A 16 1.49 -0.44 -6.27
C LEU A 16 1.36 -0.42 -7.79
N MET A 17 1.19 0.77 -8.39
CA MET A 17 1.15 0.90 -9.85
C MET A 17 2.45 0.41 -10.49
N ARG A 18 3.61 0.65 -9.87
CA ARG A 18 4.90 0.15 -10.34
C ARG A 18 5.06 -1.36 -10.23
N LEU A 19 4.45 -1.98 -9.21
CA LEU A 19 4.58 -3.41 -8.93
C LEU A 19 3.55 -4.26 -9.67
N THR A 20 2.32 -3.76 -9.82
CA THR A 20 1.15 -4.55 -10.24
C THR A 20 0.39 -3.94 -11.42
N SER A 21 0.72 -2.72 -11.85
CA SER A 21 -0.12 -1.90 -12.78
C SER A 21 -1.51 -1.52 -12.24
N HIS A 22 -1.78 -1.77 -10.95
CA HIS A 22 -3.02 -1.40 -10.27
C HIS A 22 -2.72 -0.45 -9.09
N SER A 23 -3.67 0.41 -8.74
CA SER A 23 -3.66 1.19 -7.49
C SER A 23 -4.23 0.37 -6.33
N SER A 24 -4.22 0.92 -5.12
CA SER A 24 -4.88 0.32 -3.96
C SER A 24 -6.35 -0.05 -4.20
N ASP A 25 -7.08 0.71 -5.02
CA ASP A 25 -8.48 0.42 -5.40
C ASP A 25 -8.64 -0.85 -6.26
N GLY A 26 -7.58 -1.28 -6.94
CA GLY A 26 -7.59 -2.44 -7.84
C GLY A 26 -7.18 -3.75 -7.16
N LEU A 27 -6.78 -3.71 -5.89
CA LEU A 27 -6.30 -4.87 -5.15
C LEU A 27 -7.34 -5.33 -4.11
N PRO A 28 -7.42 -6.64 -3.81
CA PRO A 28 -8.33 -7.17 -2.78
C PRO A 28 -8.04 -6.54 -1.41
N ASP A 29 -9.03 -6.55 -0.51
CA ASP A 29 -9.06 -5.89 0.81
C ASP A 29 -7.73 -5.98 1.58
N TRP A 30 -6.84 -5.03 1.31
CA TRP A 30 -5.61 -4.83 2.05
C TRP A 30 -5.82 -3.71 3.06
N ASP A 31 -5.57 -4.00 4.33
CA ASP A 31 -5.82 -3.04 5.41
C ASP A 31 -4.66 -2.03 5.53
N TYR A 32 -4.65 -1.06 4.61
CA TYR A 32 -3.71 0.05 4.57
C TYR A 32 -3.75 0.89 5.85
N ARG A 33 -4.92 1.02 6.47
CA ARG A 33 -5.10 1.82 7.67
C ARG A 33 -4.39 1.19 8.86
N LYS A 34 -4.55 -0.11 9.06
CA LYS A 34 -3.82 -0.86 10.09
C LYS A 34 -2.31 -0.83 9.88
N ALA A 35 -1.84 -0.93 8.64
CA ALA A 35 -0.41 -0.83 8.33
C ALA A 35 0.14 0.57 8.68
N TYR A 36 -0.60 1.63 8.36
CA TYR A 36 -0.25 2.99 8.73
C TYR A 36 -0.25 3.21 10.25
N ASP A 37 -1.29 2.75 10.96
CA ASP A 37 -1.40 2.88 12.41
C ASP A 37 -0.27 2.10 13.13
N ALA A 38 0.19 0.99 12.53
CA ALA A 38 1.37 0.24 12.97
C ALA A 38 2.71 0.92 12.62
N ARG A 39 2.70 2.13 12.04
CA ARG A 39 3.88 2.88 11.58
C ARG A 39 4.72 2.12 10.55
N MET A 40 4.09 1.27 9.75
CA MET A 40 4.77 0.61 8.64
C MET A 40 5.18 1.65 7.59
N GLN A 41 6.36 1.45 6.99
CA GLN A 41 6.80 2.27 5.87
C GLN A 41 5.92 1.99 4.63
N PRO A 42 5.59 3.01 3.81
CA PRO A 42 4.66 2.85 2.69
C PRO A 42 5.18 1.89 1.61
N VAL A 43 6.50 1.88 1.36
CA VAL A 43 7.10 1.01 0.35
C VAL A 43 6.95 -0.49 0.70
N PRO A 44 7.34 -0.94 1.91
CA PRO A 44 7.01 -2.30 2.37
C PRO A 44 5.52 -2.64 2.33
N ALA A 45 4.65 -1.71 2.71
CA ALA A 45 3.20 -1.95 2.70
C ALA A 45 2.66 -2.20 1.29
N ALA A 46 3.13 -1.44 0.30
CA ALA A 46 2.77 -1.65 -1.10
C ALA A 46 3.24 -3.03 -1.61
N ARG A 47 4.45 -3.47 -1.24
CA ARG A 47 4.94 -4.80 -1.63
C ARG A 47 4.10 -5.92 -1.01
N ALA A 48 3.79 -5.81 0.27
CA ALA A 48 3.00 -6.80 0.97
C ALA A 48 1.55 -6.85 0.43
N ALA A 49 0.97 -5.71 0.07
CA ALA A 49 -0.32 -5.64 -0.63
C ALA A 49 -0.29 -6.29 -2.01
N ALA A 50 0.75 -6.02 -2.80
CA ALA A 50 0.95 -6.66 -4.11
C ALA A 50 1.12 -8.18 -4.01
N GLU A 51 1.91 -8.64 -3.02
CA GLU A 51 2.11 -10.07 -2.74
C GLU A 51 0.79 -10.73 -2.33
N ALA A 52 0.04 -10.13 -1.41
CA ALA A 52 -1.26 -10.64 -1.00
C ALA A 52 -2.22 -10.76 -2.20
N ALA A 53 -2.24 -9.76 -3.08
CA ALA A 53 -3.07 -9.78 -4.29
C ALA A 53 -2.67 -10.86 -5.31
N THR A 54 -1.40 -11.25 -5.38
CA THR A 54 -0.89 -12.26 -6.33
C THR A 54 -1.19 -13.69 -5.88
N HIS A 55 -1.53 -13.89 -4.60
CA HIS A 55 -1.84 -15.19 -4.02
C HIS A 55 -3.35 -15.52 -4.01
N PHE A 56 -4.19 -14.72 -4.66
CA PHE A 56 -5.62 -14.97 -4.86
C PHE A 56 -5.92 -15.64 -6.21
#